data_AF-A0A425Y6K0-F1
#
_entry.id   AF-A0A425Y6K0-F1
#
_cell.length_a   1.000
_cell.length_b   1.000
_cell.length_c   1.000
_cell.angle_alpha   90.00
_cell.angle_beta   90.00
_cell.angle_gamma   90.00
#
_symmetry.space_group_name_H-M   'P 1'
#
loop_
_entity.id
_entity.type
_entity.pdbx_description
1 polymer ?
#
loop_
_entity_poly.entity_id
_entity_poly.type
_entity_poly.pdbx_seq_one_letter_code
_entity_poly.pdbx_strand_id
1 'polypeptide(L)'
;MGGRKYYLKTSFRALYDENYFYFRFDVEDNNVLTHVKDDRGMEIIDSDRAEVFFRQDETLNPYYCLEMNARGRVIDYITQYYRDFDYEWQWLGTENLNIKGSENKDGYIVEGSIRLSSLIELGLLKNNTMEVSLYRGYRMKLPKPKAQLRWI
;
A
#
# COMPACT_ATOMS: atom_id res chain seq x y z
N MET A 1 -29.83 15.48 -3.05
CA MET A 1 -28.46 14.94 -3.16
C MET A 1 -27.84 14.93 -1.77
N GLY A 2 -28.05 13.84 -1.01
CA GLY A 2 -27.58 13.74 0.36
C GLY A 2 -26.11 13.34 0.39
N GLY A 3 -25.26 14.20 0.96
CA GLY A 3 -23.85 13.90 1.16
C GLY A 3 -23.69 12.64 2.02
N ARG A 4 -22.98 11.63 1.51
CA ARG A 4 -22.57 10.48 2.31
C ARG A 4 -21.55 10.96 3.34
N LYS A 5 -21.98 11.15 4.59
CA LYS A 5 -21.10 11.13 5.76
C LYS A 5 -21.33 9.80 6.48
N TYR A 6 -20.55 8.80 6.11
CA TYR A 6 -20.35 7.62 6.94
C TYR A 6 -18.85 7.56 7.20
N TYR A 7 -18.45 7.68 8.46
CA TYR A 7 -17.07 7.48 8.89
C TYR A 7 -16.77 5.99 8.75
N LEU A 8 -16.51 5.54 7.53
CA LEU A 8 -16.14 4.17 7.25
C LEU A 8 -14.81 3.89 7.95
N LYS A 9 -14.83 2.92 8.86
CA LYS A 9 -13.70 2.66 9.74
C LYS A 9 -12.55 2.01 8.97
N THR A 10 -11.35 2.23 9.47
CA THR A 10 -10.18 1.45 9.08
C THR A 10 -9.44 1.06 10.35
N SER A 11 -9.13 -0.23 10.49
CA SER A 11 -8.40 -0.77 11.64
C SER A 11 -7.08 -1.33 11.16
N PHE A 12 -6.01 -1.03 11.88
CA PHE A 12 -4.69 -1.62 11.66
C PHE A 12 -4.33 -2.52 12.84
N ARG A 13 -3.71 -3.66 12.55
CA ARG A 13 -3.18 -4.60 13.54
C ARG A 13 -1.83 -5.09 13.07
N ALA A 14 -0.92 -5.31 14.02
CA ALA A 14 0.37 -5.88 13.73
C ALA A 14 0.82 -6.82 14.86
N LEU A 15 1.65 -7.78 14.50
CA LEU A 15 2.30 -8.75 15.37
C LEU A 15 3.64 -9.16 14.75
N TYR A 16 4.51 -9.83 15.49
CA TYR A 16 5.78 -10.31 14.96
C TYR A 16 6.16 -11.63 15.62
N ASP A 17 7.01 -12.39 14.94
CA ASP A 17 7.69 -13.56 15.48
C ASP A 17 9.22 -13.42 15.29
N GLU A 18 9.96 -14.51 15.40
CA GLU A 18 11.42 -14.52 15.25
C GLU A 18 11.90 -14.12 13.84
N ASN A 19 11.05 -14.25 12.83
CA ASN A 19 11.43 -14.12 11.42
C ASN A 19 10.69 -12.98 10.71
N TYR A 20 9.45 -12.71 11.08
CA TYR A 20 8.54 -11.84 10.33
C TYR A 20 7.85 -10.79 11.19
N PHE A 21 7.70 -9.61 10.62
CA PHE A 21 6.69 -8.63 11.00
C PHE A 21 5.43 -8.88 10.17
N TYR A 22 4.28 -8.98 10.83
CA TYR A 22 2.98 -9.18 10.21
C TYR A 22 2.10 -7.96 10.43
N PHE A 23 1.36 -7.57 9.41
CA PHE A 23 0.40 -6.49 9.52
C PHE A 23 -0.91 -6.81 8.80
N ARG A 24 -1.98 -6.13 9.20
CA ARG A 24 -3.30 -6.26 8.62
C ARG A 24 -4.08 -4.96 8.71
N PHE A 25 -4.72 -4.61 7.61
CA PHE A 25 -5.74 -3.60 7.49
C PHE A 25 -7.11 -4.27 7.31
N ASP A 26 -8.09 -3.82 8.08
CA ASP A 26 -9.50 -4.11 7.84
C ASP A 26 -10.18 -2.77 7.53
N VAL A 27 -10.63 -2.64 6.29
CA VAL A 27 -11.14 -1.38 5.72
C VAL A 27 -12.62 -1.55 5.43
N GLU A 28 -13.46 -0.79 6.13
CA GLU A 28 -14.88 -0.73 5.79
C GLU A 28 -15.06 0.09 4.52
N ASP A 29 -15.76 -0.47 3.54
CA ASP A 29 -16.10 0.21 2.30
C ASP A 29 -17.31 -0.44 1.63
N ASN A 30 -18.36 0.33 1.42
CA ASN A 30 -19.56 -0.17 0.75
C ASN A 30 -19.41 -0.17 -0.78
N ASN A 31 -18.30 0.33 -1.31
CA ASN A 31 -18.04 0.39 -2.75
C ASN A 31 -16.53 0.43 -3.02
N VAL A 32 -15.88 -0.74 -2.92
CA VAL A 32 -14.46 -0.91 -3.23
C VAL A 32 -14.21 -0.73 -4.73
N LEU A 33 -13.35 0.21 -5.08
CA LEU A 33 -12.95 0.51 -6.45
C LEU A 33 -11.53 0.01 -6.71
N THR A 34 -11.42 -1.07 -7.51
CA THR A 34 -10.12 -1.56 -8.00
C THR A 34 -9.98 -1.26 -9.49
N HIS A 35 -8.93 -0.49 -9.86
CA HIS A 35 -8.59 -0.25 -11.25
C HIS A 35 -7.71 -1.38 -11.80
N VAL A 36 -8.12 -2.03 -12.89
CA VAL A 36 -7.29 -2.97 -13.65
C VAL A 36 -7.41 -2.67 -15.13
N LYS A 37 -6.29 -2.45 -15.82
CA LYS A 37 -6.22 -2.13 -17.25
C LYS A 37 -5.21 -3.01 -18.01
N ASP A 38 -3.94 -2.96 -17.64
CA ASP A 38 -2.82 -3.72 -18.20
C ASP A 38 -1.95 -4.43 -17.14
N ASP A 39 -2.37 -4.38 -15.86
CA ASP A 39 -1.70 -5.03 -14.72
C ASP A 39 -0.27 -4.52 -14.47
N ARG A 40 0.05 -3.32 -14.97
CA ARG A 40 1.26 -2.60 -14.61
C ARG A 40 1.01 -1.92 -13.27
N GLY A 41 1.79 -2.27 -12.23
CA GLY A 41 1.53 -1.98 -10.81
C GLY A 41 1.04 -0.57 -10.43
N MET A 42 1.30 0.46 -11.24
CA MET A 42 0.82 1.84 -11.05
C MET A 42 -0.70 1.99 -10.97
N GLU A 43 -1.49 1.04 -11.50
CA GLU A 43 -2.96 1.04 -11.35
C GLU A 43 -3.43 0.95 -9.90
N ILE A 44 -2.57 0.48 -9.00
CA ILE A 44 -2.83 0.44 -7.57
C ILE A 44 -3.07 1.86 -7.06
N ILE A 45 -2.34 2.86 -7.56
CA ILE A 45 -2.54 4.26 -7.22
C ILE A 45 -3.94 4.72 -7.63
N ASP A 46 -4.53 4.18 -8.70
CA ASP A 46 -5.90 4.49 -9.14
C ASP A 46 -6.99 3.66 -8.44
N SER A 47 -6.61 2.82 -7.47
CA SER A 47 -7.50 1.95 -6.69
C SER A 47 -7.69 2.44 -5.25
N ASP A 48 -8.76 1.97 -4.61
CA ASP A 48 -8.83 1.93 -3.15
C ASP A 48 -7.69 1.07 -2.61
N ARG A 49 -6.97 1.62 -1.62
CA ARG A 49 -5.75 0.99 -1.11
C ARG A 49 -5.44 1.36 0.33
N ALA A 50 -4.69 0.50 0.99
CA ALA A 50 -4.00 0.76 2.23
C ALA A 50 -2.53 1.06 1.95
N GLU A 51 -1.93 1.92 2.74
CA GLU A 51 -0.56 2.38 2.54
C GLU A 51 0.24 2.30 3.83
N VAL A 52 1.47 1.80 3.74
CA VAL A 52 2.46 1.80 4.81
C VAL A 52 3.70 2.53 4.32
N PHE A 53 4.12 3.56 5.05
CA PHE A 53 5.35 4.28 4.80
C PHE A 53 6.32 4.00 5.95
N PHE A 54 7.53 3.58 5.62
CA PHE A 54 8.61 3.35 6.57
C PHE A 54 9.67 4.42 6.37
N ARG A 55 10.04 5.11 7.45
CA ARG A 55 11.19 6.02 7.41
C ARG A 55 12.35 5.43 8.17
N GLN A 56 13.57 5.68 7.68
CA GLN A 56 14.76 5.41 8.46
C GLN A 56 14.89 6.42 9.60
N ASP A 57 14.70 7.70 9.32
CA ASP A 57 14.79 8.79 10.29
C ASP A 57 14.01 10.04 9.80
N GLU A 58 14.15 11.14 10.53
CA GLU A 58 13.44 12.40 10.27
C GLU A 58 13.85 13.09 8.96
N THR A 59 14.97 12.71 8.34
CA THR A 59 15.40 13.29 7.06
C THR A 59 14.57 12.81 5.88
N LEU A 60 13.79 11.73 6.05
CA LEU A 60 13.00 11.08 4.99
C LEU A 60 13.86 10.79 3.75
N ASN A 61 15.08 10.31 3.96
CA ASN A 61 16.03 10.06 2.88
C ASN A 61 16.89 8.80 3.11
N PRO A 62 16.50 7.64 2.57
CA PRO A 62 15.21 7.34 1.93
C PRO A 62 14.06 7.06 2.91
N TYR A 63 12.84 7.03 2.37
CA TYR A 63 11.70 6.33 2.97
C TYR A 63 11.09 5.35 1.94
N TYR A 64 10.47 4.30 2.45
CA TYR A 64 9.99 3.16 1.67
C TYR A 64 8.48 3.06 1.78
N CYS A 65 7.82 2.70 0.69
CA CYS A 65 6.37 2.75 0.60
C CYS A 65 5.83 1.41 0.12
N LEU A 66 4.75 0.97 0.74
CA LEU A 66 3.90 -0.12 0.26
C LEU A 66 2.50 0.44 0.04
N GLU A 67 2.02 0.41 -1.19
CA GLU A 67 0.61 0.70 -1.48
C GLU A 67 -0.07 -0.57 -1.98
N MET A 68 -1.17 -0.97 -1.34
CA MET A 68 -1.77 -2.29 -1.51
C MET A 68 -3.27 -2.18 -1.69
N ASN A 69 -3.79 -2.74 -2.79
CA ASN A 69 -5.23 -2.68 -3.08
C ASN A 69 -5.99 -3.91 -2.56
N ALA A 70 -7.32 -3.87 -2.64
CA ALA A 70 -8.22 -4.92 -2.16
C ALA A 70 -7.98 -6.31 -2.79
N ARG A 71 -7.33 -6.38 -3.96
CA ARG A 71 -6.95 -7.63 -4.63
C ARG A 71 -5.61 -8.21 -4.16
N GLY A 72 -4.96 -7.56 -3.20
CA GLY A 72 -3.64 -7.98 -2.69
C GLY A 72 -2.49 -7.68 -3.63
N ARG A 73 -2.70 -6.84 -4.66
CA ARG A 73 -1.60 -6.33 -5.48
C ARG A 73 -0.91 -5.22 -4.69
N VAL A 74 0.42 -5.18 -4.79
CA VAL A 74 1.27 -4.21 -4.12
C VAL A 74 2.14 -3.48 -5.13
N ILE A 75 2.31 -2.19 -4.92
CA ILE A 75 3.44 -1.44 -5.46
C ILE A 75 4.31 -1.05 -4.28
N ASP A 76 5.57 -1.40 -4.39
CA ASP A 76 6.65 -1.03 -3.50
C ASP A 76 7.56 -0.06 -4.22
N TYR A 77 8.08 0.92 -3.49
CA TYR A 77 8.99 1.91 -4.05
C TYR A 77 9.81 2.59 -2.96
N ILE A 78 10.95 3.11 -3.37
CA ILE A 78 11.80 3.96 -2.54
C ILE A 78 11.63 5.41 -2.97
N THR A 79 11.71 6.33 -2.02
CA THR A 79 11.62 7.75 -2.30
C THR A 79 12.43 8.57 -1.30
N GLN A 80 12.69 9.82 -1.66
CA GLN A 80 13.45 10.77 -0.86
C GLN A 80 12.66 12.06 -0.64
N TYR A 81 13.12 12.88 0.31
CA TYR A 81 12.60 14.24 0.50
C TYR A 81 12.50 14.99 -0.84
N TYR A 82 11.42 15.76 -1.05
CA TYR A 82 10.98 16.32 -2.35
C TYR A 82 10.39 15.34 -3.38
N ARG A 83 10.00 14.13 -2.96
CA ARG A 83 9.19 13.20 -3.79
C ARG A 83 9.91 12.73 -5.06
N ASP A 84 11.21 12.51 -4.95
CA ASP A 84 11.92 11.73 -5.97
C ASP A 84 11.51 10.26 -5.79
N PHE A 85 10.70 9.73 -6.71
CA PHE A 85 10.11 8.39 -6.60
C PHE A 85 10.83 7.43 -7.54
N ASP A 86 11.34 6.34 -7.00
CA ASP A 86 11.86 5.22 -7.78
C ASP A 86 10.91 4.03 -7.65
N TYR A 87 9.99 3.93 -8.62
CA TYR A 87 9.00 2.85 -8.75
C TYR A 87 9.58 1.56 -9.36
N GLU A 88 10.83 1.56 -9.80
CA GLU A 88 11.50 0.35 -10.30
C GLU A 88 12.17 -0.41 -9.15
N TRP A 89 12.36 0.23 -8.00
CA TRP A 89 12.80 -0.45 -6.78
C TRP A 89 11.76 -1.47 -6.32
N GLN A 90 12.23 -2.65 -5.94
CA GLN A 90 11.42 -3.70 -5.36
C GLN A 90 11.95 -4.07 -3.99
N TRP A 91 11.05 -4.47 -3.10
CA TRP A 91 11.38 -4.99 -1.78
C TRP A 91 12.32 -6.18 -1.97
N LEU A 92 13.49 -6.10 -1.33
CA LEU A 92 14.63 -6.97 -1.55
C LEU A 92 14.21 -8.45 -1.60
N GLY A 93 14.12 -9.10 -2.75
CA GLY A 93 13.76 -10.52 -2.85
C GLY A 93 12.27 -10.87 -2.60
N THR A 94 11.73 -11.75 -3.43
CA THR A 94 10.31 -12.15 -3.44
C THR A 94 9.82 -12.84 -2.15
N GLU A 95 10.74 -13.36 -1.35
CA GLU A 95 10.48 -14.05 -0.08
C GLU A 95 10.42 -13.11 1.12
N ASN A 96 10.81 -11.84 0.95
CA ASN A 96 10.88 -10.87 2.03
C ASN A 96 9.59 -10.07 2.21
N LEU A 97 8.73 -10.03 1.20
CA LEU A 97 7.43 -9.36 1.25
C LEU A 97 6.35 -10.27 0.66
N ASN A 98 5.33 -10.59 1.45
CA ASN A 98 4.14 -11.27 0.96
C ASN A 98 2.91 -10.44 1.30
N ILE A 99 2.04 -10.21 0.31
CA ILE A 99 0.79 -9.48 0.47
C ILE A 99 -0.38 -10.36 0.02
N LYS A 100 -1.48 -10.30 0.78
CA LYS A 100 -2.75 -10.92 0.43
C LYS A 100 -3.86 -9.91 0.60
N GLY A 101 -4.84 -9.99 -0.30
CA GLY A 101 -6.05 -9.18 -0.24
C GLY A 101 -7.29 -10.05 -0.31
N SER A 102 -8.34 -9.61 0.36
CA SER A 102 -9.68 -10.19 0.18
C SER A 102 -10.73 -9.09 0.28
N GLU A 103 -11.74 -9.18 -0.57
CA GLU A 103 -12.84 -8.22 -0.65
C GLU A 103 -14.14 -8.91 -0.25
N ASN A 104 -15.02 -8.18 0.43
CA ASN A 104 -16.39 -8.60 0.69
C ASN A 104 -17.34 -7.40 0.60
N LYS A 105 -18.63 -7.65 0.82
CA LYS A 105 -19.68 -6.63 0.71
C LYS A 105 -19.54 -5.46 1.69
N ASP A 106 -18.78 -5.64 2.77
CA ASP A 106 -18.60 -4.67 3.86
C ASP A 106 -17.25 -3.94 3.74
N GLY A 107 -16.42 -4.28 2.76
CA GLY A 107 -15.14 -3.63 2.47
C GLY A 107 -14.05 -4.61 2.04
N TYR A 108 -12.83 -4.39 2.52
CA TYR A 108 -11.71 -5.24 2.16
C TYR A 108 -10.69 -5.38 3.29
N ILE A 109 -9.90 -6.43 3.15
CA ILE A 109 -8.79 -6.76 4.03
C ILE A 109 -7.54 -6.80 3.16
N VAL A 110 -6.48 -6.19 3.67
CA VAL A 110 -5.12 -6.42 3.17
C VAL A 110 -4.26 -6.83 4.33
N GLU A 111 -3.51 -7.91 4.16
CA GLU A 111 -2.56 -8.38 5.15
C GLU A 111 -1.23 -8.71 4.49
N GLY A 112 -0.16 -8.56 5.25
CA GLY A 112 1.18 -8.81 4.75
C GLY A 112 2.15 -9.27 5.81
N SER A 113 3.22 -9.88 5.33
CA SER A 113 4.37 -10.30 6.13
C SER A 113 5.65 -9.74 5.51
N ILE A 114 6.51 -9.16 6.34
CA ILE A 114 7.81 -8.62 5.97
C ILE A 114 8.88 -9.34 6.79
N ARG A 115 9.93 -9.86 6.15
CA ARG A 115 11.06 -10.46 6.91
C ARG A 115 11.75 -9.39 7.76
N LEU A 116 11.95 -9.68 9.04
CA LEU A 116 12.67 -8.80 9.96
C LEU A 116 14.10 -8.52 9.47
N SER A 117 14.76 -9.51 8.85
CA SER A 117 16.09 -9.32 8.26
C SER A 117 16.12 -8.22 7.20
N SER A 118 15.10 -8.16 6.33
CA SER A 118 15.00 -7.10 5.31
C SER A 118 14.76 -5.72 5.92
N LEU A 119 13.95 -5.64 6.99
CA LEU A 119 13.71 -4.39 7.71
C LEU A 119 14.98 -3.88 8.42
N ILE A 120 15.82 -4.79 8.93
CA ILE A 120 17.11 -4.47 9.53
C ILE A 120 18.10 -4.01 8.46
N GLU A 121 18.19 -4.73 7.34
CA GLU A 121 19.08 -4.40 6.22
C GLU A 121 18.78 -3.01 5.64
N LEU A 122 17.49 -2.67 5.52
CA LEU A 122 17.04 -1.36 5.08
C LEU A 122 17.11 -0.29 6.19
N GLY A 123 17.59 -0.60 7.39
CA GLY A 123 17.69 0.36 8.50
C GLY A 123 16.34 0.86 9.04
N LEU A 124 15.25 0.12 8.78
CA LEU A 124 13.88 0.46 9.18
C LEU A 124 13.53 -0.09 10.57
N LEU A 125 14.06 -1.27 10.91
CA LEU A 125 13.99 -1.84 12.25
C LEU A 125 15.31 -1.58 12.99
N LYS A 126 15.30 -0.66 13.94
CA LYS A 126 16.46 -0.26 14.73
C LYS A 126 16.13 -0.31 16.21
N ASN A 127 16.96 -1.00 17.00
CA ASN A 127 16.75 -1.15 18.44
C ASN A 127 15.31 -1.59 18.78
N ASN A 128 14.80 -2.60 18.05
CA ASN A 128 13.43 -3.12 18.16
C ASN A 128 12.32 -2.07 17.94
N THR A 129 12.63 -0.98 17.25
CA THR A 129 11.70 0.12 16.97
C THR A 129 11.62 0.36 15.46
N MET A 130 10.42 0.61 14.97
CA MET A 130 10.13 1.06 13.61
C MET A 130 9.28 2.32 13.68
N GLU A 131 9.50 3.23 12.74
CA GLU A 131 8.67 4.42 12.56
C GLU A 131 7.87 4.29 11.26
N VAL A 132 6.55 4.18 11.42
CA VAL A 132 5.65 3.93 10.30
C VAL A 132 4.49 4.91 10.29
N SER A 133 4.09 5.31 9.08
CA SER A 133 2.85 6.04 8.84
C SER A 133 1.89 5.16 8.04
N LEU A 134 0.62 5.19 8.44
CA LEU A 134 -0.42 4.32 7.92
C LEU A 134 -1.52 5.17 7.30
N TYR A 135 -1.90 4.88 6.06
CA TYR A 135 -2.92 5.65 5.35
C TYR A 135 -3.90 4.74 4.60
N ARG A 136 -5.04 5.33 4.25
CA ARG A 136 -6.02 4.77 3.31
C ARG A 136 -6.18 5.73 2.14
N GLY A 137 -5.89 5.25 0.94
CA GLY A 137 -6.28 5.91 -0.29
C GLY A 137 -7.73 5.56 -0.62
N TYR A 138 -8.64 6.54 -0.48
CA TYR A 138 -10.04 6.39 -0.87
C TYR A 138 -10.27 6.94 -2.28
N ARG A 139 -10.94 6.18 -3.15
CA ARG A 139 -11.27 6.55 -4.53
C ARG A 139 -12.76 6.82 -4.66
N MET A 140 -13.07 8.04 -5.10
CA MET A 140 -14.45 8.45 -5.39
C MET A 140 -14.97 7.89 -6.72
N LYS A 141 -14.05 7.62 -7.67
CA LYS A 141 -14.34 7.12 -9.02
C LYS A 141 -13.08 6.54 -9.65
N LEU A 142 -13.26 5.55 -10.53
CA LEU A 142 -12.20 5.05 -11.38
C LEU A 142 -11.85 6.06 -12.50
N PRO A 143 -10.60 6.08 -12.99
CA PRO A 143 -10.21 6.91 -14.12
C PRO A 143 -11.00 6.51 -15.38
N LYS A 144 -11.37 7.51 -16.19
CA LYS A 144 -12.02 7.27 -17.49
C LYS A 144 -10.97 6.78 -18.51
N PRO A 145 -11.34 5.93 -19.47
CA PRO A 145 -10.48 5.62 -20.60
C PRO A 145 -10.06 6.92 -21.30
N LYS A 146 -8.76 7.10 -21.58
CA LYS A 146 -8.32 8.17 -22.49
C LYS A 146 -8.94 7.88 -23.87
N ALA A 147 -9.54 8.89 -24.48
CA ALA A 147 -10.05 8.76 -25.85
C ALA A 147 -8.90 8.35 -26.78
N GLN A 148 -9.07 7.24 -27.50
CA GLN A 148 -8.13 6.87 -28.56
C GLN A 148 -8.46 7.71 -29.79
N LEU A 149 -7.69 8.77 -29.99
CA LEU A 149 -7.74 9.54 -31.23
C LEU A 149 -7.03 8.72 -32.31
N ARG A 150 -7.77 8.31 -33.33
CA ARG A 150 -7.20 7.82 -34.58
C ARG A 150 -7.35 8.94 -35.60
N TRP A 151 -6.24 9.46 -36.07
CA TRP A 151 -6.20 10.32 -37.24
C TRP A 151 -6.32 9.43 -38.48
N ILE A 152 -7.21 9.79 -39.40
CA ILE A 152 -7.24 9.24 -40.76
C ILE A 152 -6.28 10.00 -41.65
#